data_AF-A0A938SAH6-F1
#
_entry.id   AF-A0A938SAH6-F1
#
_cell.length_a   1.000
_cell.length_b   1.000
_cell.length_c   1.000
_cell.angle_alpha   90.00
_cell.angle_beta   90.00
_cell.angle_gamma   90.00
#
_symmetry.space_group_name_H-M   'P 1'
#
loop_
_entity.id
_entity.type
_entity.pdbx_description
1 polymer ?
#
loop_
_entity_poly.entity_id
_entity_poly.type
_entity_poly.pdbx_seq_one_letter_code
_entity_poly.pdbx_strand_id
1 'polypeptide(L)'
;MREPYVERRVNTPLLDNDLIKVILGPRRAGKSCFAIHWLSSLGSFGYANFDDERLLDVANYDELIAAMDSVYGKPKHLLLDEIQNVPRWELLVNRLQRQGCRLVLTGSNAHLLSKELATHLTGRHTPIVIFPFSFSEYLQAKGAQLT
;
A
#
# COMPACT_ATOMS: atom_id res chain seq x y z
N MET A 1 -6.27 -12.24 21.07
CA MET A 1 -6.19 -13.29 20.03
C MET A 1 -5.65 -12.64 18.77
N ARG A 2 -4.56 -13.15 18.17
CA ARG A 2 -4.18 -12.77 16.80
C ARG A 2 -5.14 -13.51 15.88
N GLU A 3 -5.92 -12.80 15.08
CA GLU A 3 -6.74 -13.43 14.05
C GLU A 3 -5.85 -14.26 13.12
N PRO A 4 -6.30 -15.43 12.64
CA PRO A 4 -5.50 -16.25 11.73
C PRO A 4 -5.31 -15.49 10.40
N TYR A 5 -4.08 -15.03 10.16
CA TYR A 5 -3.69 -14.47 8.86
C TYR A 5 -3.38 -15.60 7.89
N VAL A 6 -4.04 -15.60 6.73
CA VAL A 6 -3.71 -16.50 5.62
C VAL A 6 -2.66 -15.82 4.76
N GLU A 7 -1.46 -16.40 4.74
CA GLU A 7 -0.37 -15.93 3.91
C GLU A 7 -0.77 -15.94 2.43
N ARG A 8 -0.62 -14.78 1.78
CA ARG A 8 -1.01 -14.61 0.38
C ARG A 8 0.04 -15.21 -0.53
N ARG A 9 -0.38 -15.97 -1.53
CA ARG A 9 0.51 -16.51 -2.57
C ARG A 9 0.81 -15.45 -3.63
N VAL A 10 1.64 -14.49 -3.26
CA VAL A 10 1.99 -13.34 -4.10
C VAL A 10 3.49 -13.20 -4.13
N ASN A 11 4.06 -13.05 -5.33
CA ASN A 11 5.49 -12.79 -5.45
C ASN A 11 5.77 -11.35 -5.00
N THR A 12 6.37 -11.19 -3.82
CA THR A 12 6.83 -9.89 -3.34
C THR A 12 8.17 -9.57 -4.02
N PRO A 13 8.25 -8.55 -4.89
CA PRO A 13 9.52 -8.15 -5.46
C PRO A 13 10.47 -7.74 -4.34
N LEU A 14 11.78 -8.01 -4.53
CA LEU A 14 12.82 -7.58 -3.60
C LEU A 14 12.69 -6.07 -3.33
N LEU A 15 12.77 -5.71 -2.06
CA LEU A 15 12.66 -4.32 -1.57
C LEU A 15 13.95 -3.52 -1.80
N ASP A 16 15.01 -4.18 -2.26
CA ASP A 16 16.34 -3.60 -2.42
C ASP A 16 16.41 -2.57 -3.55
N ASN A 17 15.39 -2.51 -4.43
CA ASN A 17 15.30 -1.45 -5.42
C ASN A 17 14.46 -0.27 -4.91
N ASP A 18 14.81 0.94 -5.37
CA ASP A 18 14.16 2.21 -5.00
C ASP A 18 12.80 2.41 -5.69
N LEU A 19 12.25 1.35 -6.31
CA LEU A 19 10.97 1.41 -7.00
C LEU A 19 9.82 1.42 -6.00
N ILE A 20 8.88 2.32 -6.25
CA ILE A 20 7.64 2.44 -5.47
C ILE A 20 6.84 1.15 -5.65
N LYS A 21 6.46 0.50 -4.56
CA LYS A 21 5.66 -0.73 -4.63
C LYS A 21 4.20 -0.35 -4.70
N VAL A 22 3.49 -0.75 -5.74
CA VAL A 22 2.08 -0.38 -5.93
C VAL A 22 1.22 -1.63 -5.86
N ILE A 23 0.47 -1.77 -4.78
CA ILE A 23 -0.40 -2.90 -4.51
C ILE A 23 -1.78 -2.62 -5.10
N LEU A 24 -2.15 -3.43 -6.08
CA LEU A 24 -3.30 -3.24 -6.93
C LEU A 24 -4.28 -4.40 -6.74
N GLY A 25 -5.55 -4.15 -6.97
CA GLY A 25 -6.57 -5.21 -6.94
C GLY A 25 -7.95 -4.69 -6.57
N PRO A 26 -8.99 -5.52 -6.71
CA PRO A 26 -10.36 -5.08 -6.44
C PRO A 26 -10.57 -4.70 -4.97
N ARG A 27 -11.65 -3.96 -4.71
CA ARG A 27 -12.13 -3.72 -3.34
C ARG A 27 -12.32 -5.07 -2.62
N ARG A 28 -11.94 -5.11 -1.33
CA ARG A 28 -12.00 -6.31 -0.47
C ARG A 28 -11.09 -7.48 -0.87
N ALA A 29 -10.10 -7.28 -1.75
CA ALA A 29 -9.10 -8.30 -2.06
C ALA A 29 -8.08 -8.57 -0.94
N GLY A 30 -8.06 -7.74 0.11
CA GLY A 30 -7.11 -7.85 1.22
C GLY A 30 -5.79 -7.11 1.01
N LYS A 31 -5.76 -6.08 0.14
CA LYS A 31 -4.57 -5.28 -0.18
C LYS A 31 -3.90 -4.66 1.06
N SER A 32 -4.66 -3.90 1.84
CA SER A 32 -4.17 -3.22 3.05
C SER A 32 -3.66 -4.23 4.08
N CYS A 33 -4.41 -5.32 4.29
CA CYS A 33 -4.00 -6.42 5.17
C CYS A 33 -2.67 -7.03 4.72
N PHE A 34 -2.55 -7.39 3.44
CA PHE A 34 -1.30 -7.88 2.86
C PHE A 34 -0.14 -6.88 3.05
N ALA A 35 -0.36 -5.59 2.77
CA ALA A 35 0.66 -4.55 2.89
C ALA A 35 1.13 -4.37 4.35
N ILE A 36 0.20 -4.34 5.30
CA ILE A 36 0.49 -4.22 6.73
C ILE A 36 1.29 -5.43 7.22
N HIS A 37 0.87 -6.64 6.88
CA HIS A 37 1.59 -7.86 7.27
C HIS A 37 2.98 -7.93 6.65
N TRP A 38 3.10 -7.57 5.38
CA TRP A 38 4.38 -7.53 4.68
C TRP A 38 5.32 -6.47 5.25
N LEU A 39 4.84 -5.26 5.53
CA LEU A 39 5.67 -4.21 6.13
C LEU A 39 6.04 -4.50 7.58
N SER A 40 5.11 -5.06 8.35
CA SER A 40 5.36 -5.45 9.75
C SER A 40 6.47 -6.50 9.89
N SER A 41 6.64 -7.39 8.90
CA SER A 41 7.74 -8.36 8.92
C SER A 41 9.11 -7.74 8.62
N LEU A 42 9.14 -6.52 8.09
CA LEU A 42 10.36 -5.77 7.77
C LEU A 42 10.77 -4.78 8.86
N GLY A 43 9.84 -4.42 9.75
CA GLY A 43 10.06 -3.52 10.88
C GLY A 43 9.02 -2.42 10.99
N SER A 44 9.42 -1.30 11.60
CA SER A 44 8.53 -0.14 11.77
C SER A 44 8.25 0.56 10.44
N PHE A 45 6.99 0.92 10.21
CA PHE A 45 6.53 1.69 9.06
C PHE A 45 5.49 2.72 9.49
N GLY A 46 5.36 3.80 8.73
CA GLY A 46 4.26 4.75 8.86
C GLY A 46 3.07 4.32 8.01
N TYR A 47 1.86 4.61 8.48
CA TYR A 47 0.62 4.26 7.80
C TYR A 47 -0.31 5.46 7.70
N ALA A 48 -0.83 5.73 6.50
CA ALA A 48 -1.88 6.70 6.26
C ALA A 48 -2.95 6.08 5.38
N ASN A 49 -4.23 6.22 5.75
CA ASN A 49 -5.36 5.68 5.01
C ASN A 49 -6.23 6.82 4.48
N PHE A 50 -6.25 7.00 3.16
CA PHE A 50 -6.97 8.11 2.51
C PHE A 50 -8.42 7.77 2.13
N ASP A 51 -8.96 6.65 2.59
CA ASP A 51 -10.41 6.42 2.61
C ASP A 51 -11.06 7.06 3.85
N ASP A 52 -10.26 7.48 4.83
CA ASP A 52 -10.73 8.21 6.02
C ASP A 52 -11.04 9.67 5.65
N GLU A 53 -12.29 10.08 5.82
CA GLU A 53 -12.77 11.42 5.49
C GLU A 53 -11.96 12.54 6.16
N ARG A 54 -11.37 12.29 7.33
CA ARG A 54 -10.53 13.25 8.06
C ARG A 54 -9.23 13.61 7.31
N LEU A 55 -8.83 12.79 6.34
CA LEU A 55 -7.65 12.99 5.51
C LEU A 55 -7.96 13.49 4.10
N LEU A 56 -9.24 13.57 3.71
CA LEU A 56 -9.66 14.03 2.38
C LEU A 56 -9.56 15.56 2.24
N ASP A 57 -9.67 16.30 3.34
CA ASP A 57 -9.53 17.76 3.39
C ASP A 57 -8.08 18.23 3.58
N VAL A 58 -7.10 17.33 3.44
CA VAL A 58 -5.68 17.68 3.51
C VAL A 58 -5.31 18.49 2.25
N ALA A 59 -5.55 19.80 2.32
CA ALA A 59 -5.10 20.76 1.32
C ALA A 59 -3.57 20.96 1.37
N ASN A 60 -2.93 20.59 2.49
CA ASN A 60 -1.53 20.84 2.75
C ASN A 60 -0.76 19.53 3.02
N TYR A 61 0.00 19.07 2.03
CA TYR A 61 0.87 17.90 2.18
C TYR A 61 1.93 18.07 3.27
N ASP A 62 2.35 19.30 3.60
CA ASP A 62 3.37 19.51 4.63
C ASP A 62 2.84 19.17 6.02
N GLU A 63 1.56 19.45 6.29
CA GLU A 63 0.89 19.07 7.53
C GLU A 63 0.74 17.55 7.64
N LEU A 64 0.37 16.88 6.56
CA LEU A 64 0.28 15.42 6.52
C LEU A 64 1.63 14.75 6.81
N ILE A 65 2.69 15.23 6.15
CA ILE A 65 4.04 14.70 6.37
C ILE A 65 4.48 14.96 7.81
N ALA A 66 4.26 16.16 8.34
CA ALA A 66 4.58 16.49 9.73
C ALA A 66 3.82 15.62 10.74
N ALA A 67 2.52 15.37 10.49
CA ALA A 67 1.71 14.48 11.32
C ALA A 67 2.24 13.04 11.29
N MET A 68 2.57 12.52 10.09
CA MET A 68 3.16 11.19 9.95
C MET A 68 4.52 11.09 10.66
N ASP A 69 5.37 12.11 10.53
CA ASP A 69 6.65 12.17 11.22
C ASP A 69 6.49 12.19 12.74
N SER A 70 5.51 12.94 13.25
CA SER A 70 5.22 13.05 14.68
C SER A 70 4.68 11.75 15.26
N VAL A 71 3.85 11.02 14.51
CA VAL A 71 3.22 9.77 14.98
C VAL A 71 4.18 8.59 14.88
N TYR A 72 4.95 8.51 13.79
CA TYR A 72 5.76 7.34 13.45
C TYR A 72 7.27 7.54 13.60
N GLY A 73 7.72 8.74 13.97
CA GLY A 73 9.14 9.02 14.23
C GLY A 73 10.01 9.00 12.98
N LYS A 74 9.56 9.67 11.91
CA LYS A 74 10.25 9.72 10.59
C LYS A 74 10.54 8.32 10.01
N PRO A 75 9.50 7.52 9.76
CA PRO A 75 9.65 6.14 9.33
C PRO A 75 10.28 6.05 7.94
N LYS A 76 11.21 5.10 7.76
CA LYS A 76 11.83 4.82 6.45
C LYS A 76 10.83 4.23 5.46
N HIS A 77 9.91 3.39 5.92
CA HIS A 77 8.86 2.76 5.10
C HIS A 77 7.52 3.43 5.34
N LEU A 78 6.80 3.72 4.26
CA LEU A 78 5.47 4.33 4.32
C LEU A 78 4.47 3.51 3.52
N LEU A 79 3.34 3.20 4.16
CA LEU A 79 2.15 2.67 3.53
C LEU A 79 1.13 3.80 3.35
N LEU A 80 0.82 4.10 2.09
CA LEU A 80 -0.20 5.05 1.69
C LEU A 80 -1.38 4.28 1.09
N ASP A 81 -2.44 4.10 1.87
CA ASP A 81 -3.62 3.31 1.52
C ASP A 81 -4.63 4.13 0.73
N GLU A 82 -5.18 3.54 -0.35
CA GLU A 82 -6.18 4.15 -1.22
C GLU A 82 -5.74 5.56 -1.71
N ILE A 83 -4.47 5.67 -2.12
CA ILE A 83 -3.79 6.92 -2.47
C ILE A 83 -4.50 7.72 -3.58
N GLN A 84 -5.26 7.05 -4.45
CA GLN A 84 -6.03 7.71 -5.50
C GLN A 84 -7.13 8.64 -4.98
N ASN A 85 -7.50 8.53 -3.70
CA ASN A 85 -8.48 9.41 -3.08
C ASN A 85 -7.88 10.79 -2.78
N VAL A 86 -6.54 10.92 -2.78
CA VAL A 86 -5.85 12.20 -2.57
C VAL A 86 -5.72 12.92 -3.92
N PRO A 87 -6.24 14.15 -4.06
CA PRO A 87 -6.00 14.95 -5.26
C PRO A 87 -4.51 15.18 -5.46
N ARG A 88 -4.00 15.06 -6.70
CA ARG A 88 -2.58 15.31 -7.07
C ARG A 88 -1.55 14.52 -6.24
N TRP A 89 -1.94 13.34 -5.76
CA TRP A 89 -1.14 12.47 -4.90
C TRP A 89 0.26 12.17 -5.45
N GLU A 90 0.45 12.22 -6.77
CA GLU A 90 1.74 12.02 -7.42
C GLU A 90 2.80 13.00 -6.91
N LEU A 91 2.42 14.22 -6.54
CA LEU A 91 3.33 15.23 -6.02
C LEU A 91 3.82 14.87 -4.62
N LEU A 92 2.92 14.38 -3.77
CA LEU A 92 3.23 13.86 -2.45
C LEU A 92 4.19 12.67 -2.54
N VAL A 93 3.86 11.68 -3.38
CA VAL A 93 4.70 10.49 -3.60
C VAL A 93 6.07 10.86 -4.13
N ASN A 94 6.16 11.75 -5.11
CA ASN A 94 7.44 12.22 -5.64
C ASN A 94 8.28 12.96 -4.58
N ARG A 95 7.65 13.74 -3.69
CA ARG A 95 8.34 14.44 -2.60
C ARG A 95 8.92 13.44 -1.60
N LEU A 96 8.10 12.51 -1.13
CA LEU A 96 8.51 11.48 -0.16
C LEU A 96 9.60 10.57 -0.72
N GLN A 97 9.52 10.19 -2.00
CA GLN A 97 10.57 9.39 -2.65
C GLN A 97 11.92 10.15 -2.66
N ARG A 98 11.91 11.46 -2.96
CA ARG A 98 13.13 12.30 -2.91
C ARG A 98 13.70 12.47 -1.51
N GLN A 99 12.87 12.37 -0.48
CA GLN A 99 13.28 12.38 0.92
C GLN A 99 13.86 11.03 1.39
N GLY A 100 13.90 10.01 0.50
CA GLY A 100 14.48 8.70 0.79
C GLY A 100 13.50 7.70 1.40
N CYS A 101 12.21 8.02 1.44
CA CYS A 101 11.18 7.10 1.92
C CYS A 101 10.97 5.93 0.94
N ARG A 102 10.83 4.72 1.49
CA ARG A 102 10.43 3.51 0.78
C ARG A 102 8.91 3.44 0.76
N LEU A 103 8.32 3.62 -0.41
CA LEU A 103 6.88 3.80 -0.54
C LEU A 103 6.20 2.51 -0.98
N VAL A 104 5.14 2.16 -0.24
CA VAL A 104 4.14 1.17 -0.60
C VAL A 104 2.82 1.89 -0.75
N LEU A 105 2.23 1.83 -1.93
CA LEU A 105 0.94 2.43 -2.24
C LEU A 105 -0.09 1.31 -2.39
N THR A 106 -1.33 1.55 -1.99
CA THR A 106 -2.46 0.70 -2.42
C THR A 106 -3.45 1.51 -3.23
N GLY A 107 -4.19 0.84 -4.11
CA GLY A 107 -5.39 1.44 -4.71
C GLY A 107 -6.36 0.38 -5.21
N SER A 108 -7.64 0.57 -4.91
CA SER A 108 -8.71 -0.35 -5.32
C SER A 108 -9.29 -0.08 -6.71
N ASN A 109 -8.92 1.04 -7.34
CA ASN A 109 -9.53 1.51 -8.58
C ASN A 109 -8.66 1.20 -9.82
N ALA A 110 -9.31 0.75 -10.89
CA ALA A 110 -8.71 0.59 -12.21
C ALA A 110 -8.18 1.91 -12.80
N HIS A 111 -8.61 3.06 -12.28
CA HIS A 111 -8.09 4.37 -12.67
C HIS A 111 -6.60 4.58 -12.30
N LEU A 112 -6.15 4.05 -11.15
CA LEU A 112 -4.74 4.12 -10.77
C LEU A 112 -3.88 3.38 -11.82
N LEU A 113 -4.37 2.23 -12.29
CA LEU A 113 -3.73 1.35 -13.28
C LEU A 113 -3.57 1.97 -14.68
N SER A 114 -4.51 2.80 -15.14
CA SER A 114 -4.65 3.08 -16.57
C SER A 114 -4.00 4.39 -17.05
N LYS A 115 -3.83 5.39 -16.18
CA LYS A 115 -3.29 6.70 -16.61
C LYS A 115 -2.30 7.31 -15.63
N GLU A 116 -2.59 7.33 -14.34
CA GLU A 116 -1.76 8.05 -13.37
C GLU A 116 -0.42 7.35 -13.13
N LEU A 117 -0.42 6.02 -12.96
CA LEU A 117 0.82 5.24 -12.85
C LEU A 117 1.67 5.32 -14.13
N ALA A 118 1.01 5.29 -15.29
CA ALA A 118 1.63 5.35 -16.61
C ALA A 118 2.13 6.76 -17.00
N THR A 119 1.70 7.81 -16.29
CA THR A 119 2.14 9.19 -16.57
C THR A 119 3.15 9.66 -15.55
N HIS A 120 2.92 9.37 -14.26
CA HIS A 120 3.71 9.94 -13.17
C HIS A 120 4.73 8.98 -12.60
N LEU A 121 4.50 7.66 -12.63
CA LEU A 121 5.38 6.67 -12.01
C LEU A 121 6.04 5.70 -13.01
N THR A 122 6.01 6.00 -14.31
CA THR A 122 6.60 5.13 -15.35
C THR A 122 8.06 4.82 -15.08
N GLY A 123 8.38 3.52 -15.07
CA GLY A 123 9.73 3.02 -14.76
C GLY A 123 10.19 3.22 -13.31
N ARG A 124 9.38 3.85 -12.45
CA ARG A 124 9.69 4.16 -11.04
C ARG A 124 8.82 3.39 -10.05
N HIS A 125 8.03 2.43 -10.52
CA HIS A 125 7.19 1.59 -9.70
C HIS A 125 7.26 0.11 -10.09
N THR A 126 6.93 -0.75 -9.14
CA THR A 126 6.71 -2.19 -9.35
C THR A 126 5.28 -2.53 -8.93
N PRO A 127 4.41 -2.97 -9.85
CA PRO A 127 3.06 -3.38 -9.51
C PRO A 127 3.07 -4.74 -8.79
N ILE A 128 2.23 -4.87 -7.77
CA ILE A 128 1.95 -6.10 -7.03
C ILE A 128 0.43 -6.30 -7.08
N VAL A 129 -0.05 -7.27 -7.84
CA VAL A 129 -1.49 -7.48 -8.01
C VAL A 129 -1.97 -8.51 -6.99
N ILE A 130 -2.93 -8.10 -6.16
CA ILE A 130 -3.63 -8.92 -5.17
C ILE A 130 -5.03 -9.22 -5.68
N PHE A 131 -5.29 -10.50 -5.89
CA PHE A 131 -6.62 -11.01 -6.17
C PHE A 131 -7.35 -11.40 -4.88
N PRO A 132 -8.69 -11.55 -4.91
CA PRO A 132 -9.40 -12.29 -3.87
C PRO A 132 -8.75 -13.64 -3.60
N PHE A 133 -9.05 -14.25 -2.45
CA PHE A 133 -8.49 -15.56 -2.12
C PHE A 133 -8.72 -16.55 -3.27
N SER A 134 -7.63 -17.21 -3.68
CA SER A 134 -7.71 -18.45 -4.44
C SER A 134 -8.51 -19.48 -3.63
N PHE A 135 -9.06 -20.49 -4.30
CA PHE A 135 -9.85 -21.51 -3.62
C PHE A 135 -9.07 -22.20 -2.49
N SER A 136 -7.78 -22.44 -2.69
CA SER A 136 -6.89 -23.00 -1.66
C SER A 136 -6.70 -22.06 -0.46
N GLU A 137 -6.49 -20.76 -0.69
CA GLU A 137 -6.40 -19.75 0.39
C GLU A 137 -7.73 -19.65 1.15
N TYR A 138 -8.86 -19.75 0.45
CA TYR A 138 -10.19 -19.77 1.06
C TYR A 138 -10.39 -20.99 1.97
N LEU A 139 -10.02 -22.19 1.50
CA LEU A 139 -10.11 -23.41 2.32
C LEU A 139 -9.20 -23.31 3.55
N GLN A 140 -7.99 -22.79 3.39
CA GLN A 140 -7.08 -22.54 4.51
C GLN A 140 -7.69 -21.55 5.53
N ALA A 141 -8.32 -20.47 5.06
CA ALA A 141 -9.03 -19.51 5.91
C ALA A 141 -10.19 -20.14 6.67
N LYS A 142 -10.81 -21.18 6.11
CA LYS A 142 -11.92 -21.95 6.72
C LYS A 142 -11.46 -23.15 7.56
N GLY A 143 -10.17 -23.45 7.60
CA GLY A 143 -9.65 -24.67 8.25
C GLY A 143 -10.05 -25.97 7.53
N ALA A 144 -10.35 -25.89 6.23
CA ALA A 144 -10.71 -27.03 5.38
C ALA A 144 -9.54 -27.44 4.46
N GLN A 145 -9.57 -28.67 3.94
CA GLN A 145 -8.60 -29.19 2.99
C GLN A 145 -9.29 -29.70 1.73
N LEU A 146 -8.59 -29.68 0.59
CA LEU A 146 -9.03 -30.35 -0.64
C LEU A 146 -8.99 -31.86 -0.39
N THR A 147 -10.17 -32.48 -0.28
CA THR A 147 -10.37 -33.94 -0.36
C THR A 147 -10.21 -34.44 -1.78
#